data_AF-A0A8H7SUD6-F1
#
_entry.id   AF-A0A8H7SUD6-F1
#
_cell.length_a   1.000
_cell.length_b   1.000
_cell.length_c   1.000
_cell.angle_alpha   90.00
_cell.angle_beta   90.00
_cell.angle_gamma   90.00
#
_symmetry.space_group_name_H-M   'P 1'
#
loop_
_entity.id
_entity.type
_entity.pdbx_description
1 polymer ?
#
loop_
_entity_poly.entity_id
_entity_poly.type
_entity_poly.pdbx_seq_one_letter_code
_entity_poly.pdbx_strand_id
1 'polypeptide(L)'
;MRFKSADKITAFVDNTCYECERSYSSPSHLINHMANIHHIHLNPRPQSDEERPVSKKYEFTYRRLTTYQRVLFGCPSCWFYSYRNLQTLAKHIQNSHLSLIPESEQMPEYDTSLNKNVAEQDVLKMWDEISTNLKKFLGTE
;
A
#
# COMPACT_ATOMS: atom_id res chain seq x y z
N MET A 1 4.22 -11.52 49.96
CA MET A 1 3.17 -11.53 48.91
C MET A 1 3.85 -11.28 47.56
N ARG A 2 3.80 -12.24 46.63
CA ARG A 2 4.33 -12.06 45.27
C ARG A 2 3.19 -11.53 44.39
N PHE A 3 3.33 -10.32 43.87
CA PHE A 3 2.40 -9.79 42.86
C PHE A 3 2.51 -10.67 41.62
N LYS A 4 1.46 -11.42 41.28
CA LYS A 4 1.36 -12.06 39.96
C LYS A 4 1.26 -10.94 38.94
N SER A 5 2.29 -10.78 38.11
CA SER A 5 2.20 -9.99 36.88
C SER A 5 0.97 -10.43 36.10
N ALA A 6 0.15 -9.50 35.61
CA ALA A 6 -1.00 -9.82 34.78
C ALA A 6 -0.56 -10.69 33.59
N ASP A 7 -1.24 -11.81 33.37
CA ASP A 7 -0.95 -12.71 32.25
C ASP A 7 -1.11 -11.94 30.92
N LYS A 8 -0.01 -11.72 30.21
CA LYS A 8 -0.02 -11.04 28.91
C LYS A 8 -0.64 -11.93 27.85
N ILE A 9 -1.32 -11.32 26.89
CA ILE A 9 -1.87 -12.05 25.74
C ILE A 9 -0.79 -12.13 24.66
N THR A 10 -0.40 -13.34 24.26
CA THR A 10 0.49 -13.53 23.12
C THR A 10 -0.18 -13.07 21.82
N ALA A 11 0.46 -12.17 21.07
CA ALA A 11 -0.07 -11.60 19.85
C ALA A 11 0.95 -11.60 18.70
N PHE A 12 0.48 -11.84 17.49
CA PHE A 12 1.23 -11.68 16.24
C PHE A 12 0.74 -10.41 15.53
N VAL A 13 1.69 -9.63 15.01
CA VAL A 13 1.39 -8.43 14.23
C VAL A 13 1.52 -8.77 12.75
N ASP A 14 0.38 -8.77 12.07
CA ASP A 14 0.30 -9.08 10.65
C ASP A 14 0.49 -7.83 9.79
N ASN A 15 1.16 -7.99 8.65
CA ASN A 15 1.43 -6.91 7.68
C ASN A 15 0.41 -6.99 6.54
N THR A 16 -0.86 -6.81 6.88
CA THR A 16 -1.95 -6.85 5.90
C THR A 16 -2.26 -5.45 5.36
N CYS A 17 -2.44 -5.37 4.05
CA CYS A 17 -2.88 -4.17 3.36
C CYS A 17 -4.32 -3.83 3.73
N TYR A 18 -4.57 -2.59 4.15
CA TYR A 18 -5.90 -2.16 4.55
C TYR A 18 -6.82 -1.83 3.36
N GLU A 19 -6.26 -1.64 2.16
CA GLU A 19 -7.02 -1.36 0.92
C GLU A 19 -7.49 -2.64 0.22
N CYS A 20 -6.64 -3.69 0.17
CA CYS A 20 -6.95 -4.93 -0.57
C CYS A 20 -6.84 -6.22 0.26
N GLU A 21 -6.62 -6.12 1.57
CA GLU A 21 -6.58 -7.24 2.54
C GLU A 21 -5.48 -8.29 2.28
N ARG A 22 -4.55 -8.03 1.36
CA ARG A 22 -3.42 -8.92 1.09
C ARG A 22 -2.37 -8.84 2.20
N SER A 23 -1.93 -9.99 2.69
CA SER A 23 -0.91 -10.12 3.74
C SER A 23 0.52 -10.25 3.19
N TYR A 24 1.48 -9.67 3.92
CA TYR A 24 2.90 -9.66 3.54
C TYR A 24 3.79 -10.19 4.65
N SER A 25 4.92 -10.79 4.27
CA SER A 25 5.90 -11.35 5.22
C SER A 25 6.64 -10.30 6.03
N SER A 26 6.72 -9.06 5.55
CA SER A 26 7.43 -7.97 6.22
C SER A 26 6.75 -6.61 6.00
N PRO A 27 6.98 -5.63 6.89
CA PRO A 27 6.49 -4.26 6.70
C PRO A 27 7.06 -3.62 5.42
N SER A 28 8.31 -3.89 5.07
CA SER A 28 8.95 -3.33 3.87
C SER A 28 8.26 -3.79 2.58
N HIS A 29 7.87 -5.07 2.50
CA HIS A 29 7.09 -5.57 1.36
C HIS A 29 5.70 -4.93 1.29
N LEU A 30 5.06 -4.72 2.44
CA LEU A 30 3.79 -4.01 2.52
C LEU A 30 3.91 -2.56 2.02
N ILE A 31 4.94 -1.82 2.44
CA ILE A 31 5.19 -0.43 1.99
C ILE A 31 5.39 -0.37 0.48
N ASN A 32 6.23 -1.26 -0.06
CA ASN A 32 6.46 -1.34 -1.49
C ASN A 32 5.15 -1.60 -2.25
N HIS A 33 4.32 -2.52 -1.75
CA HIS A 33 3.00 -2.78 -2.31
C HIS A 33 2.09 -1.55 -2.27
N MET A 34 2.01 -0.84 -1.13
CA MET A 34 1.19 0.36 -1.00
C MET A 34 1.59 1.44 -2.02
N ALA A 35 2.89 1.66 -2.20
CA ALA A 35 3.39 2.64 -3.16
C ALA A 35 3.10 2.25 -4.62
N ASN A 36 3.31 0.98 -4.98
CA ASN A 36 3.24 0.55 -6.39
C ASN A 36 1.83 0.19 -6.87
N ILE A 37 0.94 -0.25 -5.97
CA ILE A 37 -0.41 -0.71 -6.34
C ILE A 37 -1.47 0.32 -5.97
N HIS A 38 -1.30 1.03 -4.86
CA HIS A 38 -2.28 1.98 -4.35
C HIS A 38 -1.82 3.44 -4.48
N HIS A 39 -0.58 3.69 -4.93
CA HIS A 39 0.01 5.03 -5.00
C HIS A 39 0.06 5.76 -3.64
N ILE A 40 0.12 4.99 -2.56
CA ILE A 40 0.17 5.49 -1.18
C ILE A 40 1.62 5.43 -0.70
N HIS A 41 2.24 6.60 -0.58
CA HIS A 41 3.62 6.73 -0.12
C HIS A 41 3.67 6.86 1.40
N LEU A 42 4.29 5.87 2.05
CA LEU A 42 4.41 5.78 3.50
C LEU A 42 5.88 5.73 3.90
N ASN A 43 6.23 6.43 4.98
CA ASN A 43 7.56 6.30 5.57
C ASN A 43 7.69 4.94 6.27
N PRO A 44 8.85 4.27 6.20
CA PRO A 44 9.06 3.00 6.88
C PRO A 44 9.15 3.17 8.40
N ARG A 45 8.84 2.09 9.13
CA ARG A 45 9.08 2.04 10.58
C ARG A 45 10.55 2.39 10.90
N PRO A 46 10.80 2.97 12.08
CA PRO A 46 12.17 3.07 12.61
C PRO A 46 12.84 1.69 12.67
N GLN A 47 14.15 1.66 12.45
CA GLN A 47 14.88 0.42 12.12
C GLN A 47 15.01 -0.58 13.27
N SER A 48 14.88 -0.18 14.53
CA SER A 48 15.08 -1.08 15.66
C SER A 48 13.77 -1.56 16.29
N ASP A 49 13.69 -2.87 16.58
CA ASP A 49 12.62 -3.44 17.40
C ASP A 49 12.67 -2.94 18.86
N GLU A 50 13.80 -2.38 19.30
CA GLU A 50 13.97 -1.77 20.62
C GLU A 50 13.12 -0.50 20.76
N GLU A 51 12.79 0.13 19.63
CA GLU A 51 11.84 1.25 19.59
C GLU A 51 10.38 0.79 19.68
N ARG A 52 10.09 -0.52 19.66
CA ARG A 52 8.72 -1.01 19.89
C ARG A 52 8.35 -0.77 21.36
N PRO A 53 7.31 0.05 21.64
CA PRO A 53 6.91 0.32 23.02
C PRO A 53 6.48 -0.96 23.74
N VAL A 54 6.91 -1.10 24.99
CA VAL A 54 6.51 -2.24 25.84
C VAL A 54 5.00 -2.21 26.07
N SER A 55 4.31 -3.25 25.62
CA SER A 55 2.88 -3.41 25.90
C SER A 55 2.64 -4.03 27.27
N LYS A 56 1.75 -3.39 28.04
CA LYS A 56 1.22 -3.96 29.29
C LYS A 56 0.24 -5.12 29.03
N LYS A 57 -0.37 -5.16 27.84
CA LYS A 57 -1.44 -6.11 27.49
C LYS A 57 -0.96 -7.27 26.63
N TYR A 58 -0.02 -7.01 25.74
CA TYR A 58 0.41 -7.99 24.73
C TYR A 58 1.88 -8.37 24.92
N GLU A 59 2.16 -9.62 24.60
CA GLU A 59 3.50 -10.13 24.33
C GLU A 59 3.57 -10.44 22.84
N PHE A 60 4.39 -9.68 22.11
CA PHE A 60 4.45 -9.77 20.65
C PHE A 60 5.42 -10.86 20.20
N THR A 61 5.01 -11.64 19.20
CA THR A 61 5.88 -12.61 18.53
C THR A 61 6.13 -12.21 17.08
N TYR A 62 7.30 -12.58 16.58
CA TYR A 62 7.72 -12.28 15.20
C TYR A 62 7.02 -13.14 14.14
N ARG A 63 6.55 -14.32 14.53
CA ARG A 63 5.82 -15.26 13.68
C ARG A 63 4.55 -15.72 14.34
N ARG A 64 3.59 -16.14 13.53
CA ARG A 64 2.38 -16.81 14.02
C ARG A 64 2.78 -18.18 14.57
N LEU A 65 2.52 -18.41 15.85
CA LEU A 65 2.88 -19.65 16.55
C LEU A 65 1.73 -20.66 16.55
N THR A 66 0.49 -20.19 16.67
CA THR A 66 -0.71 -21.04 16.73
C THR A 66 -1.89 -20.39 16.00
N THR A 67 -2.91 -21.18 15.69
CA THR A 67 -4.17 -20.67 15.10
C THR A 67 -4.96 -19.81 16.09
N TYR A 68 -4.86 -20.11 17.39
CA TYR A 68 -5.55 -19.40 18.48
C TYR A 68 -4.84 -18.11 18.93
N GLN A 69 -3.63 -17.85 18.42
CA GLN A 69 -2.89 -16.65 18.74
C GLN A 69 -3.66 -15.40 18.30
N ARG A 70 -3.66 -14.36 19.14
CA ARG A 70 -4.26 -13.08 18.76
C ARG A 70 -3.50 -12.50 17.58
N VAL A 71 -4.21 -12.21 16.48
CA VAL A 71 -3.65 -11.48 15.34
C VAL A 71 -4.10 -10.02 15.45
N LEU A 72 -3.16 -9.10 15.26
CA LEU A 72 -3.38 -7.66 15.19
C LEU A 72 -2.79 -7.13 13.89
N PHE A 73 -3.33 -6.05 13.37
CA PHE A 73 -2.85 -5.41 12.14
C PHE A 73 -1.83 -4.32 12.48
N GLY A 74 -0.64 -4.41 11.87
CA GLY A 74 0.46 -3.48 12.12
C GLY A 74 0.49 -2.32 11.15
N CYS A 75 0.62 -1.09 11.66
CA CYS A 75 0.92 0.06 10.82
C CYS A 75 2.31 -0.09 10.18
N PRO A 76 2.48 0.07 8.86
CA PRO A 76 3.80 -0.05 8.22
C PRO A 76 4.76 1.10 8.55
N SER A 77 4.26 2.22 9.10
CA SER A 77 5.05 3.44 9.34
C SER A 77 5.43 3.70 10.78
N CYS A 78 4.75 3.07 11.75
CA CYS A 78 5.08 3.24 13.15
C CYS A 78 4.87 1.96 13.97
N TRP A 79 5.55 1.91 15.12
CA TRP A 79 5.42 0.83 16.09
C TRP A 79 4.21 0.97 17.01
N PHE A 80 3.60 2.16 17.04
CA PHE A 80 2.44 2.43 17.87
C PHE A 80 1.15 1.86 17.26
N TYR A 81 0.30 1.34 18.15
CA TYR A 81 -1.07 0.91 17.89
C TYR A 81 -1.18 -0.29 16.93
N SER A 82 -1.06 -1.50 17.48
CA SER A 82 -1.51 -2.70 16.78
C SER A 82 -3.05 -2.76 16.80
N TYR A 83 -3.68 -2.78 15.63
CA TYR A 83 -5.12 -2.61 15.46
C TYR A 83 -5.86 -3.95 15.45
N ARG A 84 -7.12 -3.96 15.90
CA ARG A 84 -7.95 -5.19 15.92
C ARG A 84 -8.66 -5.47 14.61
N ASN A 85 -8.78 -4.49 13.73
CA ASN A 85 -9.40 -4.61 12.41
C ASN A 85 -8.76 -3.61 11.43
N LEU A 86 -8.94 -3.86 10.14
CA LEU A 86 -8.36 -3.04 9.08
C LEU A 86 -8.93 -1.62 9.04
N GLN A 87 -10.21 -1.42 9.39
CA GLN A 87 -10.84 -0.10 9.39
C GLN A 87 -10.18 0.86 10.39
N THR A 88 -9.82 0.36 11.57
CA THR A 88 -9.10 1.15 12.59
C THR A 88 -7.66 1.46 12.18
N LEU A 89 -7.01 0.52 11.47
CA LEU A 89 -5.70 0.75 10.88
C LEU A 89 -5.76 1.82 9.76
N ALA A 90 -6.73 1.71 8.87
CA ALA A 90 -6.93 2.64 7.76
C ALA A 90 -7.08 4.09 8.26
N LYS A 91 -7.97 4.31 9.24
CA LYS A 91 -8.16 5.63 9.87
C LYS A 91 -6.88 6.17 10.48
N HIS A 92 -6.08 5.33 11.11
CA HIS A 92 -4.79 5.77 11.64
C HIS A 92 -3.82 6.18 10.54
N ILE A 93 -3.69 5.38 9.49
CA ILE A 93 -2.79 5.70 8.38
C ILE A 93 -3.19 7.02 7.73
N GLN A 94 -4.49 7.19 7.45
CA GLN A 94 -5.05 8.41 6.90
C GLN A 94 -4.79 9.65 7.78
N ASN A 95 -4.92 9.53 9.10
CA ASN A 95 -4.80 10.70 9.98
C ASN A 95 -3.37 11.01 10.44
N SER A 96 -2.47 10.04 10.41
CA SER A 96 -1.13 10.15 11.02
C SER A 96 0.01 10.09 10.02
N HIS A 97 -0.20 9.44 8.88
CA HIS A 97 0.88 9.17 7.90
C HIS A 97 0.58 9.75 6.52
N LEU A 98 -0.68 10.02 6.21
CA LEU A 98 -1.10 10.71 5.00
C LEU A 98 -1.44 12.15 5.39
N SER A 99 -0.52 13.08 5.17
CA SER A 99 -0.89 14.50 5.22
C SER A 99 -1.90 14.74 4.11
N LEU A 100 -3.07 15.30 4.45
CA LEU A 100 -4.05 15.75 3.46
C LEU A 100 -3.31 16.71 2.53
N ILE A 101 -3.06 16.29 1.30
CA ILE A 101 -2.72 17.23 0.24
C ILE A 101 -3.96 18.10 0.10
N PRO A 102 -3.91 19.42 0.36
CA PRO A 102 -5.04 20.28 0.09
C PRO A 102 -5.41 20.14 -1.38
N GLU A 103 -6.70 20.04 -1.66
CA GLU A 103 -7.32 19.81 -2.99
C GLU A 103 -6.73 20.70 -4.11
N SER A 104 -6.08 21.81 -3.76
CA SER A 104 -5.34 22.70 -4.66
C SER A 104 -4.07 22.11 -5.29
N GLU A 105 -3.52 21.02 -4.78
CA GLU A 105 -2.34 20.32 -5.36
C GLU A 105 -2.69 18.95 -5.94
N GLN A 106 -3.99 18.59 -5.98
CA GLN A 106 -4.45 17.50 -6.82
C GLN A 106 -4.28 17.94 -8.28
N MET A 107 -3.18 17.48 -8.91
CA MET A 107 -3.11 17.46 -10.37
C MET A 107 -4.39 16.79 -10.88
N PRO A 108 -5.13 17.40 -11.82
CA PRO A 108 -6.37 16.82 -12.30
C PRO A 108 -6.08 15.40 -12.79
N GLU A 109 -6.88 14.44 -12.30
CA GLU A 109 -6.97 13.11 -12.88
C GLU A 109 -7.10 13.28 -14.39
N TYR A 110 -6.07 12.89 -15.15
CA TYR A 110 -6.25 12.76 -16.58
C TYR A 110 -7.21 11.58 -16.75
N ASP A 111 -8.43 11.93 -17.12
CA ASP A 111 -9.49 10.98 -17.42
C ASP A 111 -8.98 10.05 -18.52
N THR A 112 -8.62 8.82 -18.14
CA THR A 112 -8.32 7.74 -19.08
C THR A 112 -9.61 6.99 -19.42
N SER A 113 -10.73 7.70 -19.61
CA SER A 113 -11.78 7.26 -20.50
C SER A 113 -11.25 7.35 -21.93
N LEU A 114 -10.38 6.39 -22.25
CA LEU A 114 -10.05 6.04 -23.61
C LEU A 114 -11.38 5.71 -24.31
N ASN A 115 -11.81 6.68 -25.12
CA ASN A 115 -12.92 6.62 -26.03
C ASN A 115 -12.85 5.29 -26.81
N LYS A 116 -13.70 4.33 -26.42
CA LYS A 116 -13.82 3.01 -27.06
C LYS A 116 -14.42 3.05 -28.47
N ASN A 117 -14.52 4.21 -29.11
CA ASN A 117 -15.13 4.37 -30.44
C ASN A 117 -14.28 5.18 -31.43
N VAL A 118 -12.95 5.12 -31.36
CA VAL A 118 -12.17 5.42 -32.57
C VAL A 118 -12.10 4.12 -33.36
N ALA A 119 -12.97 4.02 -34.37
CA ALA A 119 -13.06 2.87 -35.25
C ALA A 119 -11.67 2.51 -35.77
N GLU A 120 -11.31 1.23 -35.64
CA GLU A 120 -10.04 0.63 -36.03
C GLU A 120 -9.59 1.00 -37.47
N GLN A 121 -10.54 1.44 -38.30
CA GLN A 121 -10.33 1.93 -39.66
C GLN A 121 -9.60 3.28 -39.75
N ASP A 122 -9.75 4.18 -38.77
CA ASP A 122 -9.14 5.51 -38.83
C ASP A 122 -7.65 5.47 -38.47
N VAL A 123 -7.26 4.58 -37.57
CA VAL A 123 -5.86 4.34 -37.21
C VAL A 123 -5.11 3.66 -38.38
N LEU A 124 -5.76 2.75 -39.10
CA LEU A 124 -5.17 2.10 -40.27
C LEU A 124 -4.96 3.06 -41.44
N LYS A 125 -5.90 3.98 -41.71
CA LYS A 125 -5.73 5.01 -42.74
C LYS A 125 -4.58 5.97 -42.42
N MET A 126 -4.46 6.36 -41.15
CA MET A 126 -3.37 7.23 -40.69
C MET A 126 -2.00 6.58 -40.89
N TRP A 127 -1.87 5.27 -40.61
CA TRP A 127 -0.62 4.54 -40.84
C TRP A 127 -0.27 4.39 -42.33
N ASP A 128 -1.27 4.23 -43.19
CA ASP A 128 -1.06 4.10 -44.63
C ASP A 128 -0.61 5.42 -45.27
N GLU A 129 -1.15 6.56 -44.81
CA GLU A 129 -0.72 7.90 -45.22
C GLU A 129 0.70 8.22 -44.74
N ILE A 130 1.04 7.87 -43.49
CA ILE A 130 2.41 8.05 -42.96
C ILE A 130 3.41 7.19 -43.73
N SER A 131 3.08 5.93 -44.02
CA SER A 131 3.91 5.01 -44.81
C SER A 131 4.13 5.53 -46.24
N THR A 132 3.08 6.07 -46.86
CA THR A 132 3.15 6.64 -48.22
C THR A 132 4.01 7.90 -48.28
N ASN A 133 3.89 8.77 -47.28
CA ASN A 133 4.68 10.00 -47.21
C ASN A 133 6.16 9.73 -46.89
N LEU A 134 6.46 8.71 -46.08
CA LEU A 134 7.84 8.30 -45.80
C LEU A 134 8.54 7.71 -47.03
N LYS A 135 7.84 6.92 -47.86
CA LYS A 135 8.39 6.40 -49.13
C LYS A 135 8.70 7.52 -50.13
N LYS A 136 7.81 8.52 -50.24
CA LYS A 136 8.05 9.72 -51.06
C LYS A 136 9.25 10.55 -50.58
N PHE A 137 9.46 10.62 -49.26
CA PHE A 137 10.55 11.39 -48.68
C PHE A 137 11.92 10.70 -48.84
N LEU A 138 11.96 9.37 -48.82
CA LEU A 138 13.19 8.58 -48.96
C LEU A 138 13.57 8.24 -50.41
N GLY A 139 12.75 8.63 -51.39
CA GLY A 139 13.09 8.51 -52.82
C GLY A 139 13.21 7.06 -53.30
N THR A 140 12.48 6.13 -52.68
CA THR A 140 12.40 4.73 -53.11
C THR A 140 11.01 4.47 -53.71
N GLU A 141 10.83 4.88 -54.97
CA GLU A 141 9.81 4.28 -55.84
C GLU A 141 10.28 2.92 -56.36
#